data_AF-A0A2V7QRB8-F1
#
_entry.id   AF-A0A2V7QRB8-F1
#
_cell.length_a   1.000
_cell.length_b   1.000
_cell.length_c   1.000
_cell.angle_alpha   90.00
_cell.angle_beta   90.00
_cell.angle_gamma   90.00
#
_symmetry.space_group_name_H-M   'P 1'
#
loop_
_entity.id
_entity.type
_entity.pdbx_description
1 polymer ?
#
loop_
_entity_poly.entity_id
_entity_poly.type
_entity_poly.pdbx_seq_one_letter_code
_entity_poly.pdbx_strand_id
1 'polypeptide(L)'
;MSRTRWLLPFLACTRALYGQDQSDLPRLKARADSLAREWRRANAVANAIDSLERTRALAGRDTIRVGALTIVTNPSPLPLREAAGRAWPVIDSVYGDDARQLAHRPYAIVAVDPDTTVERPPRHSGIEVPWDQGVASLTQLLLSSVPVAPADTALQSWLGGPLRPLADPDAQWARVYIELVTAPSHASRRCLIGDIGGCRDALDLAEHGDALLRWYPSPPERQAVVLKSSAYFDRGAQLATLQTCAHGSDSACTRLLRSLPPGGLPRPLTYDARATLIHVALQRGGRAAYHRLVTSAGLSIADRLALTGPVTVDSLLSLWRARILAARPAPGALPPLGIWIALGWAALFAACGLWSSRWRGN
;
A
#
# COMPACT_ATOMS: atom_id res chain seq x y z
N MET A 1 -54.98 -66.68 -19.71
CA MET A 1 -55.68 -65.57 -20.39
C MET A 1 -55.37 -64.27 -19.66
N SER A 2 -54.97 -63.24 -20.42
CA SER A 2 -54.91 -61.79 -20.08
C SER A 2 -54.14 -61.35 -18.82
N ARG A 3 -52.87 -60.90 -18.86
CA ARG A 3 -52.31 -59.60 -19.37
C ARG A 3 -53.08 -58.34 -18.93
N THR A 4 -52.56 -57.64 -17.92
CA THR A 4 -52.58 -56.16 -17.89
C THR A 4 -51.36 -55.62 -17.13
N ARG A 5 -50.38 -55.13 -17.90
CA ARG A 5 -49.23 -54.34 -17.43
C ARG A 5 -49.69 -52.89 -17.29
N TRP A 6 -49.46 -52.27 -16.13
CA TRP A 6 -49.55 -50.82 -15.97
C TRP A 6 -48.23 -50.19 -16.41
N LEU A 7 -48.26 -49.49 -17.54
CA LEU A 7 -47.19 -48.62 -18.03
C LEU A 7 -47.46 -47.21 -17.49
N LEU A 8 -46.54 -46.69 -16.67
CA LEU A 8 -46.44 -45.27 -16.33
C LEU A 8 -45.87 -44.52 -17.55
N PRO A 9 -46.52 -43.44 -18.03
CA PRO A 9 -45.92 -42.58 -19.04
C PRO A 9 -44.96 -41.58 -18.38
N PHE A 10 -43.67 -41.71 -18.70
CA PHE A 10 -42.70 -40.64 -18.61
C PHE A 10 -43.09 -39.55 -19.62
N LEU A 11 -43.81 -38.52 -19.18
CA LEU A 11 -43.97 -37.28 -19.94
C LEU A 11 -42.77 -36.38 -19.67
N ALA A 12 -41.88 -36.35 -20.66
CA ALA A 12 -40.78 -35.41 -20.78
C ALA A 12 -41.31 -33.96 -20.80
N CYS A 13 -41.20 -33.25 -19.68
CA CYS A 13 -41.14 -31.79 -19.68
C CYS A 13 -39.68 -31.37 -19.87
N THR A 14 -39.15 -31.55 -21.08
CA THR A 14 -37.99 -30.77 -21.54
C THR A 14 -38.47 -29.35 -21.82
N ARG A 15 -38.61 -28.53 -20.78
CA ARG A 15 -38.67 -27.08 -20.95
C ARG A 15 -37.29 -26.64 -21.45
N ALA A 16 -37.26 -26.21 -22.71
CA ALA A 16 -36.11 -25.60 -23.34
C ALA A 16 -35.60 -24.42 -22.49
N LEU A 17 -34.41 -24.58 -21.89
CA LEU A 17 -33.64 -23.53 -21.23
C LEU A 17 -32.65 -22.84 -22.19
N TYR A 18 -32.88 -22.93 -23.50
CA TYR A 18 -31.94 -22.47 -24.55
C TYR A 18 -32.33 -21.15 -25.23
N GLY A 19 -33.25 -20.36 -24.65
CA GLY A 19 -33.79 -19.14 -25.29
C GLY A 19 -33.64 -17.83 -24.51
N GLN A 20 -33.09 -17.84 -23.29
CA GLN A 20 -33.09 -16.64 -22.43
C GLN A 20 -31.82 -15.77 -22.53
N ASP A 21 -30.76 -16.21 -23.18
CA ASP A 21 -29.46 -15.51 -23.12
C ASP A 21 -29.24 -14.45 -24.22
N GLN A 22 -29.95 -14.56 -25.36
CA GLN A 22 -29.68 -13.72 -26.53
C GLN A 22 -30.51 -12.43 -26.61
N SER A 23 -31.71 -12.40 -26.00
CA SER A 23 -32.59 -11.22 -25.97
C SER A 23 -32.32 -10.29 -24.78
N ASP A 24 -31.66 -10.78 -23.71
CA ASP A 24 -31.32 -9.99 -22.53
C ASP A 24 -30.01 -9.21 -22.69
N LEU A 25 -29.08 -9.66 -23.55
CA LEU A 25 -27.82 -8.98 -23.84
C LEU A 25 -28.00 -7.52 -24.32
N PRO A 26 -28.88 -7.21 -25.30
CA PRO A 26 -29.15 -5.84 -25.70
C PRO A 26 -29.74 -4.98 -24.57
N ARG A 27 -30.60 -5.56 -23.74
CA ARG A 27 -31.24 -4.87 -22.60
C ARG A 27 -30.24 -4.55 -21.49
N LEU A 28 -29.36 -5.50 -21.17
CA LEU A 28 -28.27 -5.30 -20.20
C LEU A 28 -27.27 -4.26 -20.71
N LYS A 29 -26.92 -4.30 -22.00
CA LYS A 29 -26.05 -3.30 -22.63
C LYS A 29 -26.68 -1.91 -22.58
N ALA A 30 -27.96 -1.77 -22.95
CA ALA A 30 -28.67 -0.50 -22.86
C ALA A 30 -28.75 0.03 -21.42
N ARG A 31 -28.93 -0.85 -20.43
CA ARG A 31 -28.93 -0.49 -19.01
C ARG A 31 -27.54 -0.07 -18.54
N ALA A 32 -26.49 -0.78 -18.93
CA ALA A 32 -25.10 -0.41 -18.64
C ALA A 32 -24.73 0.94 -19.27
N ASP A 33 -25.13 1.19 -20.52
CA ASP A 33 -24.91 2.47 -21.21
C ASP A 33 -25.67 3.62 -20.53
N SER A 34 -26.88 3.35 -20.03
CA SER A 34 -27.66 4.33 -19.25
C SER A 34 -26.96 4.68 -17.95
N LEU A 35 -26.52 3.69 -17.19
CA LEU A 35 -25.75 3.87 -15.96
C LEU A 35 -24.44 4.61 -16.22
N ALA A 36 -23.72 4.28 -17.30
CA ALA A 36 -22.49 4.97 -17.69
C ALA A 36 -22.73 6.45 -18.07
N ARG A 37 -23.90 6.79 -18.62
CA ARG A 37 -24.29 8.19 -18.89
C ARG A 37 -24.64 8.92 -17.60
N GLU A 38 -25.41 8.30 -16.71
CA GLU A 38 -25.77 8.87 -15.41
C GLU A 38 -24.54 9.09 -14.53
N TRP A 39 -23.64 8.11 -14.48
CA TRP A 39 -22.36 8.21 -13.77
C TRP A 39 -21.50 9.36 -14.32
N ARG A 40 -21.40 9.51 -15.64
CA ARG A 40 -20.68 10.65 -16.26
C ARG A 40 -21.31 12.00 -15.91
N ARG A 41 -22.64 12.09 -15.88
CA ARG A 41 -23.34 13.33 -15.48
C ARG A 41 -23.11 13.64 -14.01
N ALA A 42 -23.23 12.65 -13.13
CA ALA A 42 -22.94 12.80 -11.71
C ALA A 42 -21.50 13.26 -11.47
N ASN A 43 -20.52 12.66 -12.15
CA ASN A 43 -19.13 13.09 -12.07
C ASN A 43 -18.90 14.51 -12.60
N ALA A 44 -19.57 14.91 -13.68
CA ALA A 44 -19.46 16.27 -14.19
C ALA A 44 -19.99 17.31 -13.18
N VAL A 45 -21.11 17.01 -12.51
CA VAL A 45 -21.67 17.86 -11.45
C VAL A 45 -20.75 17.90 -10.23
N ALA A 46 -20.24 16.74 -9.78
CA ALA A 46 -19.29 16.65 -8.67
C ALA A 46 -18.02 17.48 -8.97
N ASN A 47 -17.44 17.34 -10.15
CA ASN A 47 -16.28 18.13 -10.57
C ASN A 47 -16.56 19.65 -10.60
N ALA A 48 -17.77 20.05 -10.99
CA ALA A 48 -18.18 21.46 -10.99
C ALA A 48 -18.35 22.01 -9.56
N ILE A 49 -18.93 21.24 -8.65
CA ILE A 49 -19.02 21.56 -7.22
C ILE A 49 -17.62 21.66 -6.62
N ASP A 50 -16.75 20.68 -6.85
CA ASP A 50 -15.36 20.68 -6.40
C ASP A 50 -14.56 21.87 -6.93
N SER A 51 -14.84 22.30 -8.16
CA SER A 51 -14.23 23.51 -8.73
C SER A 51 -14.68 24.75 -7.96
N LEU A 52 -15.99 24.93 -7.76
CA LEU A 52 -16.56 26.07 -7.03
C LEU A 52 -16.13 26.09 -5.55
N GLU A 53 -16.12 24.94 -4.89
CA GLU A 53 -15.66 24.81 -3.52
C GLU A 53 -14.17 25.14 -3.40
N ARG A 54 -13.32 24.68 -4.33
CA ARG A 54 -11.91 25.11 -4.38
C ARG A 54 -11.79 26.62 -4.50
N THR A 55 -12.58 27.27 -5.36
CA THR A 55 -12.54 28.73 -5.48
C THR A 55 -12.95 29.43 -4.19
N ARG A 56 -14.00 28.94 -3.50
CA ARG A 56 -14.46 29.47 -2.21
C ARG A 56 -13.47 29.20 -1.07
N ALA A 57 -12.83 28.04 -1.08
CA ALA A 57 -11.80 27.67 -0.12
C ALA A 57 -10.52 28.51 -0.25
N LEU A 58 -10.39 29.32 -1.31
CA LEU A 58 -9.26 30.21 -1.54
C LEU A 58 -9.60 31.70 -1.31
N ALA A 59 -10.89 32.08 -1.25
CA ALA A 59 -11.31 33.47 -1.12
C ALA A 59 -11.24 33.98 0.33
N GLY A 60 -10.62 35.15 0.56
CA GLY A 60 -10.60 35.83 1.86
C GLY A 60 -9.75 35.15 2.94
N ARG A 61 -8.71 34.41 2.54
CA ARG A 61 -7.88 33.57 3.42
C ARG A 61 -6.41 33.98 3.39
N ASP A 62 -5.71 33.70 4.50
CA ASP A 62 -4.28 33.93 4.63
C ASP A 62 -3.51 32.98 3.73
N THR A 63 -2.50 33.52 3.04
CA THR A 63 -1.63 32.75 2.15
C THR A 63 -0.21 32.70 2.68
N ILE A 64 0.29 31.50 2.93
CA ILE A 64 1.66 31.23 3.35
C ILE A 64 2.43 30.68 2.14
N ARG A 65 3.61 31.25 1.87
CA ARG A 65 4.51 30.79 0.81
C ARG A 65 5.88 30.45 1.38
N VAL A 66 6.40 29.28 1.01
CA VAL A 66 7.75 28.80 1.34
C VAL A 66 8.31 28.09 0.09
N GLY A 67 9.26 28.71 -0.61
CA GLY A 67 9.68 28.23 -1.93
C GLY A 67 8.49 28.23 -2.91
N ALA A 68 8.23 27.11 -3.59
CA ALA A 68 7.04 26.96 -4.43
C ALA A 68 5.81 26.44 -3.66
N LEU A 69 5.96 26.03 -2.40
CA LEU A 69 4.85 25.59 -1.58
C LEU A 69 3.95 26.78 -1.23
N THR A 70 2.69 26.70 -1.66
CA THR A 70 1.65 27.67 -1.30
C THR A 70 0.61 26.98 -0.43
N ILE A 71 0.28 27.59 0.71
CA ILE A 71 -0.76 27.13 1.64
C ILE A 71 -1.76 28.27 1.81
N VAL A 72 -3.04 27.97 1.65
CA VAL A 72 -4.14 28.89 1.88
C VAL A 72 -4.95 28.39 3.07
N THR A 73 -5.14 29.26 4.05
CA THR A 73 -5.74 28.89 5.34
C THR A 73 -6.56 30.02 5.95
N ASN A 74 -7.51 29.70 6.83
CA ASN A 74 -8.18 30.70 7.64
C ASN A 74 -7.26 31.23 8.75
N PRO A 75 -7.53 32.45 9.26
CA PRO A 75 -6.82 32.97 10.43
C PRO A 75 -6.87 31.94 11.58
N SER A 76 -5.69 31.52 12.06
CA SER A 76 -5.57 30.50 13.09
C SER A 76 -4.18 30.53 13.76
N PRO A 77 -4.06 29.98 14.98
CA PRO A 77 -2.77 29.86 15.67
C PRO A 77 -1.86 28.74 15.13
N LEU A 78 -2.25 28.04 14.06
CA LEU A 78 -1.46 26.93 13.53
C LEU A 78 -0.07 27.40 13.08
N PRO A 79 1.02 26.73 13.49
CA PRO A 79 2.38 27.08 13.09
C PRO A 79 2.73 26.58 11.68
N LEU A 80 1.84 26.83 10.70
CA LEU A 80 1.95 26.35 9.32
C LEU A 80 3.20 26.86 8.60
N ARG A 81 3.66 28.07 8.89
CA ARG A 81 4.88 28.62 8.27
C ARG A 81 6.12 27.83 8.68
N GLU A 82 6.23 27.48 9.95
CA GLU A 82 7.35 26.68 10.45
C GLU A 82 7.27 25.24 9.90
N ALA A 83 6.07 24.64 9.94
CA ALA A 83 5.86 23.31 9.39
C ALA A 83 6.18 23.23 7.89
N ALA A 84 5.79 24.25 7.11
CA ALA A 84 6.13 24.41 5.70
C ALA A 84 7.64 24.59 5.48
N GLY A 85 8.32 25.34 6.36
CA GLY A 85 9.78 25.48 6.36
C GLY A 85 10.51 24.14 6.51
N ARG A 86 9.99 23.23 7.34
CA ARG A 86 10.53 21.88 7.51
C ARG A 86 10.16 20.93 6.37
N ALA A 87 8.94 21.04 5.83
CA ALA A 87 8.47 20.17 4.76
C ALA A 87 9.08 20.50 3.40
N TRP A 88 9.27 21.78 3.08
CA TRP A 88 9.66 22.24 1.75
C TRP A 88 10.96 21.61 1.22
N PRO A 89 12.07 21.54 1.99
CA PRO A 89 13.31 20.92 1.51
C PRO A 89 13.12 19.44 1.15
N VAL A 90 12.29 18.71 1.92
CA VAL A 90 12.02 17.29 1.67
C VAL A 90 11.17 17.13 0.40
N ILE A 91 10.13 17.95 0.24
CA ILE A 91 9.28 17.99 -0.98
C ILE A 91 10.14 18.33 -2.21
N ASP A 92 10.94 19.38 -2.15
CA ASP A 92 11.81 19.79 -3.26
C ASP A 92 12.84 18.72 -3.61
N SER A 93 13.38 18.00 -2.62
CA SER A 93 14.34 16.90 -2.87
C SER A 93 13.73 15.71 -3.63
N VAL A 94 12.42 15.49 -3.51
CA VAL A 94 11.72 14.36 -4.15
C VAL A 94 11.19 14.76 -5.52
N TYR A 95 10.46 15.88 -5.60
CA TYR A 95 9.79 16.28 -6.84
C TYR A 95 10.67 17.16 -7.74
N GLY A 96 11.75 17.72 -7.20
CA GLY A 96 12.72 18.51 -7.97
C GLY A 96 12.07 19.63 -8.77
N ASP A 97 12.22 19.60 -10.09
CA ASP A 97 11.67 20.65 -10.94
C ASP A 97 10.13 20.66 -10.99
N ASP A 98 9.48 19.52 -10.80
CA ASP A 98 8.01 19.43 -10.73
C ASP A 98 7.45 20.02 -9.42
N ALA A 99 8.28 20.22 -8.39
CA ALA A 99 7.86 20.91 -7.17
C ALA A 99 7.36 22.34 -7.45
N ARG A 100 7.79 22.96 -8.55
CA ARG A 100 7.32 24.30 -8.99
C ARG A 100 5.82 24.34 -9.25
N GLN A 101 5.19 23.20 -9.59
CA GLN A 101 3.74 23.12 -9.80
C GLN A 101 2.95 23.46 -8.54
N LEU A 102 3.54 23.33 -7.34
CA LEU A 102 2.92 23.66 -6.06
C LEU A 102 2.61 25.16 -5.91
N ALA A 103 3.24 26.02 -6.72
CA ALA A 103 2.90 27.44 -6.77
C ALA A 103 1.48 27.68 -7.33
N HIS A 104 1.00 26.76 -8.18
CA HIS A 104 -0.31 26.81 -8.81
C HIS A 104 -1.30 25.80 -8.23
N ARG A 105 -0.86 24.98 -7.27
CA ARG A 105 -1.66 23.96 -6.59
C ARG A 105 -1.53 24.13 -5.08
N PRO A 106 -2.18 25.15 -4.51
CA PRO A 106 -2.05 25.43 -3.09
C PRO A 106 -2.67 24.32 -2.24
N TYR A 107 -2.09 24.08 -1.08
CA TYR A 107 -2.79 23.37 -0.02
C TYR A 107 -3.93 24.26 0.49
N ALA A 108 -5.14 23.74 0.56
CA ALA A 108 -6.23 24.38 1.28
C ALA A 108 -6.30 23.72 2.66
N ILE A 109 -5.85 24.41 3.71
CA ILE A 109 -5.90 23.91 5.10
C ILE A 109 -6.89 24.75 5.87
N VAL A 110 -7.87 24.11 6.49
CA VAL A 110 -8.85 24.78 7.35
C VAL A 110 -8.54 24.41 8.80
N ALA A 111 -8.08 25.38 9.56
CA ALA A 111 -7.92 25.23 11.00
C ALA A 111 -9.29 25.16 11.66
N VAL A 112 -9.48 24.15 12.50
CA VAL A 112 -10.73 23.91 13.20
C VAL A 112 -10.51 23.89 14.71
N ASP A 113 -11.46 24.46 15.45
CA ASP A 113 -11.51 24.28 16.90
C ASP A 113 -11.81 22.80 17.22
N PRO A 114 -10.93 22.08 17.96
CA PRO A 114 -11.14 20.68 18.34
C PRO A 114 -12.32 20.49 19.29
N ASP A 115 -12.70 21.52 20.04
CA ASP A 115 -13.75 21.42 21.07
C ASP A 115 -15.16 21.73 20.52
N THR A 116 -15.26 21.99 19.22
CA THR A 116 -16.53 22.28 18.57
C THR A 116 -17.40 21.01 18.47
N THR A 117 -18.60 21.06 19.06
CA THR A 117 -19.60 19.99 18.91
C THR A 117 -20.54 20.24 17.72
N VAL A 118 -20.27 21.28 16.92
CA VAL A 118 -21.12 21.64 15.78
C VAL A 118 -20.84 20.66 14.64
N GLU A 119 -21.84 19.88 14.27
CA GLU A 119 -21.80 19.03 13.09
C GLU A 119 -21.66 19.92 11.85
N ARG A 120 -20.53 19.81 11.16
CA ARG A 120 -20.24 20.63 9.98
C ARG A 120 -20.57 19.85 8.71
N PRO A 121 -21.11 20.51 7.68
CA PRO A 121 -21.27 19.87 6.39
C PRO A 121 -19.89 19.39 5.89
N PRO A 122 -19.82 18.18 5.31
CA PRO A 122 -18.58 17.66 4.77
C PRO A 122 -18.02 18.63 3.72
N ARG A 123 -16.79 19.11 3.92
CA ARG A 123 -16.07 19.85 2.88
C ARG A 123 -15.49 18.85 1.89
N HIS A 124 -15.78 19.05 0.60
CA HIS A 124 -15.17 18.24 -0.46
C HIS A 124 -13.78 18.77 -0.85
N SER A 125 -13.43 19.99 -0.42
CA SER A 125 -12.14 20.62 -0.72
C SER A 125 -11.42 21.17 0.51
N GLY A 126 -10.14 20.77 0.63
CA GLY A 126 -9.23 21.16 1.70
C GLY A 126 -9.15 20.14 2.84
N ILE A 127 -8.10 20.29 3.64
CA ILE A 127 -7.81 19.42 4.78
C ILE A 127 -8.22 20.18 6.04
N GLU A 128 -9.14 19.62 6.82
CA GLU A 128 -9.47 20.15 8.13
C GLU A 128 -8.46 19.66 9.16
N VAL A 129 -7.92 20.59 9.94
CA VAL A 129 -6.85 20.33 10.91
C VAL A 129 -7.18 21.03 12.21
N PRO A 130 -7.21 20.31 13.35
CA PRO A 130 -7.37 20.93 14.66
C PRO A 130 -6.33 22.05 14.88
N TRP A 131 -6.72 23.21 15.40
CA TRP A 131 -5.84 24.37 15.53
C TRP A 131 -4.72 24.22 16.58
N ASP A 132 -4.78 23.16 17.38
CA ASP A 132 -3.87 22.79 18.46
C ASP A 132 -2.76 21.83 17.98
N GLN A 133 -2.70 21.54 16.68
CA GLN A 133 -1.67 20.68 16.10
C GLN A 133 -0.28 21.32 16.15
N GLY A 134 0.68 20.54 16.63
CA GLY A 134 2.09 20.93 16.68
C GLY A 134 2.77 20.90 15.30
N VAL A 135 3.95 21.53 15.24
CA VAL A 135 4.77 21.65 14.02
C VAL A 135 5.06 20.28 13.39
N ALA A 136 5.41 19.27 14.19
CA ALA A 136 5.74 17.94 13.70
C ALA A 136 4.55 17.26 12.99
N SER A 137 3.35 17.30 13.59
CA SER A 137 2.12 16.76 12.99
C SER A 137 1.76 17.48 11.69
N LEU A 138 1.90 18.81 11.67
CA LEU A 138 1.66 19.61 10.46
C LEU A 138 2.69 19.33 9.36
N THR A 139 3.97 19.17 9.71
CA THR A 139 5.00 18.76 8.74
C THR A 139 4.68 17.39 8.16
N GLN A 140 4.33 16.41 9.01
CA GLN A 140 3.90 15.08 8.56
C GLN A 140 2.69 15.16 7.62
N LEU A 141 1.70 16.00 7.96
CA LEU A 141 0.53 16.21 7.14
C LEU A 141 0.93 16.70 5.75
N LEU A 142 1.72 17.78 5.67
CA LEU A 142 2.20 18.33 4.41
C LEU A 142 2.95 17.29 3.56
N LEU A 143 3.87 16.52 4.16
CA LEU A 143 4.59 15.46 3.44
C LEU A 143 3.68 14.33 2.98
N SER A 144 2.60 14.04 3.71
CA SER A 144 1.67 12.96 3.38
C SER A 144 0.62 13.34 2.33
N SER A 145 0.37 14.62 2.10
CA SER A 145 -0.74 15.09 1.26
C SER A 145 -0.31 16.06 0.15
N VAL A 146 0.88 15.83 -0.42
CA VAL A 146 1.43 16.73 -1.45
C VAL A 146 0.55 16.78 -2.70
N PRO A 147 0.05 17.96 -3.13
CA PRO A 147 -0.88 18.10 -4.25
C PRO A 147 -0.17 18.12 -5.61
N VAL A 148 0.80 17.22 -5.82
CA VAL A 148 1.43 16.99 -7.13
C VAL A 148 0.50 16.14 -7.99
N ALA A 149 0.56 16.32 -9.31
CA ALA A 149 -0.23 15.51 -10.22
C ALA A 149 0.06 14.01 -10.01
N PRO A 150 -0.98 13.17 -9.92
CA PRO A 150 -0.80 11.74 -9.75
C PRO A 150 -0.01 11.15 -10.93
N ALA A 151 0.86 10.19 -10.64
CA ALA A 151 1.45 9.32 -11.66
C ALA A 151 0.37 8.44 -12.33
N ASP A 152 0.72 7.76 -13.41
CA ASP A 152 -0.17 6.80 -14.06
C ASP A 152 -0.52 5.61 -13.15
N THR A 153 -1.59 4.89 -13.52
CA THR A 153 -2.13 3.77 -12.72
C THR A 153 -1.14 2.63 -12.56
N ALA A 154 -0.26 2.40 -13.54
CA ALA A 154 0.77 1.37 -13.45
C ALA A 154 1.78 1.69 -12.34
N LEU A 155 2.32 2.91 -12.29
CA LEU A 155 3.26 3.31 -11.24
C LEU A 155 2.58 3.34 -9.87
N GLN A 156 1.34 3.82 -9.78
CA GLN A 156 0.60 3.83 -8.52
C GLN A 156 0.26 2.43 -8.00
N SER A 157 -0.14 1.50 -8.86
CA SER A 157 -0.46 0.12 -8.45
C SER A 157 0.78 -0.66 -8.04
N TRP A 158 1.92 -0.38 -8.68
CA TRP A 158 3.21 -0.89 -8.22
C TRP A 158 3.56 -0.28 -6.86
N LEU A 159 3.51 1.04 -6.70
CA LEU A 159 3.80 1.73 -5.43
C LEU A 159 2.77 1.50 -4.31
N GLY A 160 1.56 1.04 -4.61
CA GLY A 160 0.45 0.97 -3.63
C GLY A 160 -0.14 2.32 -3.26
N GLY A 161 0.08 3.35 -4.09
CA GLY A 161 -0.38 4.70 -3.83
C GLY A 161 0.46 5.77 -4.53
N PRO A 162 0.21 7.05 -4.24
CA PRO A 162 1.03 8.14 -4.75
C PRO A 162 2.44 8.08 -4.14
N LEU A 163 3.45 8.48 -4.92
CA LEU A 163 4.79 8.70 -4.39
C LEU A 163 4.75 9.89 -3.42
N ARG A 164 5.13 9.63 -2.17
CA ARG A 164 5.20 10.64 -1.10
C ARG A 164 6.63 10.75 -0.58
N PRO A 165 7.07 11.94 -0.13
CA PRO A 165 8.32 12.08 0.59
C PRO A 165 8.38 11.22 1.84
N LEU A 166 9.56 10.64 2.11
CA LEU A 166 9.81 9.90 3.35
C LEU A 166 9.91 10.89 4.52
N ALA A 167 8.89 10.93 5.39
CA ALA A 167 8.89 11.86 6.51
C ALA A 167 9.87 11.49 7.64
N ASP A 168 10.02 10.18 7.89
CA ASP A 168 11.08 9.62 8.73
C ASP A 168 11.87 8.61 7.89
N PRO A 169 12.95 9.04 7.21
CA PRO A 169 13.74 8.16 6.37
C PRO A 169 14.34 7.01 7.18
N ASP A 170 14.95 7.28 8.34
CA ASP A 170 15.71 6.30 9.11
C ASP A 170 14.81 5.16 9.61
N ALA A 171 13.64 5.49 10.17
CA ALA A 171 12.67 4.48 10.55
C ALA A 171 12.15 3.69 9.34
N GLN A 172 11.95 4.34 8.19
CA GLN A 172 11.51 3.65 6.97
C GLN A 172 12.55 2.67 6.44
N TRP A 173 13.82 3.07 6.34
CA TRP A 173 14.90 2.17 5.93
C TRP A 173 15.05 0.98 6.89
N ALA A 174 14.96 1.23 8.21
CA ALA A 174 15.00 0.20 9.23
C ALA A 174 13.82 -0.80 9.12
N ARG A 175 12.60 -0.32 8.85
CA ARG A 175 11.43 -1.20 8.63
C ARG A 175 11.60 -2.06 7.39
N VAL A 176 12.08 -1.50 6.28
CA VAL A 176 12.32 -2.27 5.06
C VAL A 176 13.46 -3.28 5.25
N TYR A 177 14.47 -2.98 6.07
CA TYR A 177 15.47 -3.96 6.48
C TYR A 177 14.84 -5.15 7.20
N ILE A 178 14.02 -4.88 8.23
CA ILE A 178 13.33 -5.93 8.99
C ILE A 178 12.45 -6.77 8.05
N GLU A 179 11.72 -6.12 7.16
CA GLU A 179 10.91 -6.80 6.15
C GLU A 179 11.76 -7.72 5.27
N LEU A 180 12.86 -7.21 4.70
CA LEU A 180 13.74 -7.98 3.82
C LEU A 180 14.29 -9.25 4.48
N VAL A 181 14.64 -9.19 5.77
CA VAL A 181 15.19 -10.34 6.50
C VAL A 181 14.13 -11.31 7.03
N THR A 182 12.88 -10.86 7.17
CA THR A 182 11.78 -11.68 7.72
C THR A 182 10.78 -12.17 6.66
N ALA A 183 10.83 -11.65 5.43
CA ALA A 183 9.93 -12.04 4.36
C ALA A 183 10.06 -13.54 4.03
N PRO A 184 8.95 -14.31 3.99
CA PRO A 184 8.96 -15.73 3.64
C PRO A 184 9.06 -15.91 2.11
N SER A 185 10.05 -15.28 1.47
CA SER A 185 10.25 -15.29 0.02
C SER A 185 11.69 -15.59 -0.35
N HIS A 186 11.86 -16.48 -1.32
CA HIS A 186 13.16 -16.86 -1.86
C HIS A 186 13.80 -15.68 -2.59
N ALA A 187 13.00 -14.88 -3.28
CA ALA A 187 13.46 -13.65 -3.92
C ALA A 187 14.06 -12.68 -2.89
N SER A 188 13.37 -12.45 -1.76
CA SER A 188 13.89 -11.60 -0.68
C SER A 188 15.18 -12.15 -0.08
N ARG A 189 15.28 -13.47 0.15
CA ARG A 189 16.51 -14.09 0.65
C ARG A 189 17.68 -13.98 -0.33
N ARG A 190 17.44 -14.20 -1.63
CA ARG A 190 18.43 -13.99 -2.70
C ARG A 190 18.90 -12.53 -2.71
N CYS A 191 17.97 -11.58 -2.63
CA CYS A 191 18.31 -10.17 -2.55
C CYS A 191 19.17 -9.87 -1.31
N LEU A 192 18.81 -10.40 -0.15
CA LEU A 192 19.56 -10.21 1.10
C LEU A 192 21.02 -10.66 0.96
N ILE A 193 21.27 -11.82 0.35
CA ILE A 193 22.64 -12.37 0.16
C ILE A 193 23.42 -11.72 -0.99
N GLY A 194 22.83 -10.78 -1.75
CA GLY A 194 23.52 -9.98 -2.75
C GLY A 194 23.22 -10.34 -4.20
N ASP A 195 22.27 -11.23 -4.45
CA ASP A 195 21.82 -11.54 -5.80
C ASP A 195 20.86 -10.44 -6.30
N ILE A 196 21.33 -9.67 -7.27
CA ILE A 196 20.58 -8.54 -7.85
C ILE A 196 19.34 -9.02 -8.63
N GLY A 197 19.40 -10.20 -9.26
CA GLY A 197 18.22 -10.82 -9.87
C GLY A 197 17.15 -11.13 -8.81
N GLY A 198 17.58 -11.61 -7.64
CA GLY A 198 16.71 -11.76 -6.47
C GLY A 198 16.08 -10.45 -6.02
N CYS A 199 16.83 -9.34 -6.03
CA CYS A 199 16.28 -8.02 -5.73
C CYS A 199 15.25 -7.55 -6.76
N ARG A 200 15.47 -7.79 -8.06
CA ARG A 200 14.48 -7.51 -9.10
C ARG A 200 13.18 -8.27 -8.85
N ASP A 201 13.26 -9.56 -8.54
CA ASP A 201 12.09 -10.38 -8.26
C ASP A 201 11.37 -9.90 -6.99
N ALA A 202 12.11 -9.62 -5.91
CA ALA A 202 11.55 -9.23 -4.61
C ALA A 202 10.81 -7.88 -4.67
N LEU A 203 11.28 -6.96 -5.50
CA LEU A 203 10.68 -5.64 -5.72
C LEU A 203 9.64 -5.61 -6.84
N ASP A 204 9.30 -6.77 -7.44
CA ASP A 204 8.36 -6.90 -8.55
C ASP A 204 8.74 -6.03 -9.75
N LEU A 205 10.01 -6.13 -10.17
CA LEU A 205 10.56 -5.41 -11.35
C LEU A 205 10.73 -6.32 -12.57
N ALA A 206 10.56 -7.64 -12.40
CA ALA A 206 10.80 -8.59 -13.46
C ALA A 206 9.56 -8.75 -14.34
N GLU A 207 9.73 -8.54 -15.64
CA GLU A 207 8.63 -8.44 -16.62
C GLU A 207 8.01 -9.79 -17.04
N HIS A 208 8.77 -10.89 -16.93
CA HIS A 208 8.38 -12.17 -17.51
C HIS A 208 8.44 -13.33 -16.50
N GLY A 209 7.48 -14.26 -16.60
CA GLY A 209 7.44 -15.50 -15.82
C GLY A 209 6.34 -15.55 -14.75
N ASP A 210 6.08 -16.74 -14.22
CA ASP A 210 5.09 -16.96 -13.15
C ASP A 210 5.60 -16.34 -11.83
N ALA A 211 4.97 -15.25 -11.39
CA ALA A 211 5.32 -14.55 -10.17
C ALA A 211 5.31 -15.47 -8.94
N LEU A 212 4.39 -16.44 -8.88
CA LEU A 212 4.32 -17.39 -7.78
C LEU A 212 5.61 -18.23 -7.67
N LEU A 213 6.13 -18.70 -8.81
CA LEU A 213 7.34 -19.51 -8.85
C LEU A 213 8.61 -18.69 -8.65
N ARG A 214 8.64 -17.45 -9.12
CA ARG A 214 9.78 -16.55 -8.88
C ARG A 214 9.90 -16.15 -7.42
N TRP A 215 8.77 -15.82 -6.78
CA TRP A 215 8.74 -15.30 -5.41
C TRP A 215 8.76 -16.39 -4.34
N TYR A 216 8.05 -17.49 -4.60
CA TYR A 216 7.78 -18.56 -3.63
C TYR A 216 7.97 -19.95 -4.29
N PRO A 217 9.20 -20.29 -4.73
CA PRO A 217 9.48 -21.53 -5.45
C PRO A 217 9.27 -22.78 -4.59
N SER A 218 9.45 -22.71 -3.27
CA SER A 218 9.35 -23.87 -2.40
C SER A 218 7.98 -24.04 -1.73
N PRO A 219 7.52 -25.29 -1.49
CA PRO A 219 6.30 -25.58 -0.74
C PRO A 219 6.15 -24.85 0.62
N PRO A 220 7.16 -24.84 1.52
CA PRO A 220 7.01 -24.19 2.81
C PRO A 220 6.80 -22.67 2.71
N GLU A 221 7.31 -22.03 1.66
CA GLU A 221 7.08 -20.60 1.42
C GLU A 221 5.64 -20.33 1.01
N ARG A 222 5.10 -21.11 0.08
CA ARG A 222 3.70 -20.98 -0.33
C ARG A 222 2.77 -21.21 0.85
N GLN A 223 3.07 -22.19 1.70
CA GLN A 223 2.34 -22.42 2.94
C GLN A 223 2.41 -21.20 3.87
N ALA A 224 3.61 -20.67 4.13
CA ALA A 224 3.80 -19.51 5.00
C ALA A 224 3.04 -18.27 4.50
N VAL A 225 3.02 -18.02 3.19
CA VAL A 225 2.26 -16.92 2.58
C VAL A 225 0.76 -17.11 2.77
N VAL A 226 0.24 -18.31 2.49
CA VAL A 226 -1.19 -18.62 2.70
C VAL A 226 -1.60 -18.42 4.15
N LEU A 227 -0.78 -18.91 5.10
CA LEU A 227 -1.07 -18.77 6.53
C LEU A 227 -1.01 -17.32 7.02
N LYS A 228 -0.07 -16.52 6.49
CA LYS A 228 0.00 -15.07 6.76
C LYS A 228 -1.21 -14.31 6.20
N SER A 229 -1.79 -14.82 5.11
CA SER A 229 -2.99 -14.25 4.45
C SER A 229 -4.28 -15.02 4.79
N SER A 230 -4.32 -15.75 5.91
CA SER A 230 -5.45 -16.62 6.26
C SER A 230 -6.80 -15.90 6.32
N ALA A 231 -6.84 -14.64 6.79
CA ALA A 231 -8.05 -13.80 6.85
C ALA A 231 -8.71 -13.50 5.47
N TYR A 232 -7.99 -13.75 4.38
CA TYR A 232 -8.55 -13.70 3.04
C TYR A 232 -9.25 -15.01 2.66
N PHE A 233 -8.69 -16.15 3.08
CA PHE A 233 -9.12 -17.50 2.71
C PHE A 233 -10.04 -18.18 3.74
N ASP A 234 -10.18 -17.59 4.93
CA ASP A 234 -10.97 -18.12 6.06
C ASP A 234 -12.48 -18.02 5.87
N ARG A 235 -12.95 -17.62 4.67
CA ARG A 235 -14.36 -17.42 4.35
C ARG A 235 -14.87 -18.40 3.29
N GLY A 236 -16.06 -18.94 3.54
CA GLY A 236 -16.83 -19.73 2.57
C GLY A 236 -16.13 -21.01 2.10
N ALA A 237 -16.19 -21.26 0.79
CA ALA A 237 -15.71 -22.52 0.17
C ALA A 237 -14.19 -22.74 0.25
N GLN A 238 -13.41 -21.72 0.62
CA GLN A 238 -11.94 -21.80 0.66
C GLN A 238 -11.39 -22.38 1.96
N LEU A 239 -12.18 -22.39 3.04
CA LEU A 239 -11.74 -22.80 4.38
C LEU A 239 -11.19 -24.25 4.42
N ALA A 240 -11.84 -25.20 3.75
CA ALA A 240 -11.38 -26.59 3.69
C ALA A 240 -10.04 -26.72 2.92
N THR A 241 -9.84 -25.90 1.89
CA THR A 241 -8.57 -25.86 1.16
C THR A 241 -7.48 -25.19 2.00
N LEU A 242 -7.82 -24.13 2.75
CA LEU A 242 -6.93 -23.48 3.71
C LEU A 242 -6.43 -24.47 4.78
N GLN A 243 -7.33 -25.25 5.37
CA GLN A 243 -6.97 -26.29 6.33
C GLN A 243 -6.04 -27.33 5.70
N THR A 244 -6.34 -27.82 4.50
CA THR A 244 -5.46 -28.78 3.80
C THR A 244 -4.06 -28.20 3.53
N CYS A 245 -3.98 -26.92 3.15
CA CYS A 245 -2.69 -26.21 3.03
C CYS A 245 -1.97 -26.09 4.37
N ALA A 246 -2.68 -25.75 5.45
CA ALA A 246 -2.10 -25.66 6.79
C ALA A 246 -1.50 -27.00 7.27
N HIS A 247 -2.03 -28.14 6.81
CA HIS A 247 -1.48 -29.48 7.08
C HIS A 247 -0.36 -29.90 6.12
N GLY A 248 0.16 -28.99 5.27
CA GLY A 248 1.34 -29.21 4.44
C GLY A 248 1.07 -29.59 2.97
N SER A 249 -0.19 -29.52 2.51
CA SER A 249 -0.51 -29.81 1.10
C SER A 249 -0.13 -28.63 0.18
N ASP A 250 0.99 -28.77 -0.52
CA ASP A 250 1.48 -27.75 -1.46
C ASP A 250 0.52 -27.45 -2.62
N SER A 251 -0.16 -28.47 -3.14
CA SER A 251 -1.13 -28.29 -4.21
C SER A 251 -2.35 -27.50 -3.74
N ALA A 252 -2.78 -27.65 -2.48
CA ALA A 252 -3.81 -26.83 -1.87
C ALA A 252 -3.33 -25.38 -1.68
N CYS A 253 -2.10 -25.18 -1.18
CA CYS A 253 -1.52 -23.84 -1.05
C CYS A 253 -1.41 -23.11 -2.40
N THR A 254 -0.91 -23.81 -3.42
CA THR A 254 -0.80 -23.29 -4.80
C THR A 254 -2.16 -22.94 -5.38
N ARG A 255 -3.19 -23.78 -5.13
CA ARG A 255 -4.56 -23.51 -5.59
C ARG A 255 -5.13 -22.24 -4.97
N LEU A 256 -4.92 -22.03 -3.66
CA LEU A 256 -5.35 -20.81 -2.98
C LEU A 256 -4.65 -19.58 -3.55
N LEU A 257 -3.32 -19.62 -3.68
CA LEU A 257 -2.55 -18.49 -4.21
C LEU A 257 -2.92 -18.17 -5.67
N ARG A 258 -3.23 -19.18 -6.49
CA ARG A 258 -3.70 -18.99 -7.87
C ARG A 258 -5.15 -18.54 -7.98
N SER A 259 -5.96 -18.71 -6.93
CA SER A 259 -7.35 -18.22 -6.90
C SER A 259 -7.46 -16.73 -6.59
N LEU A 260 -6.35 -16.09 -6.23
CA LEU A 260 -6.30 -14.65 -5.98
C LEU A 260 -6.56 -13.88 -7.28
N PRO A 261 -7.26 -12.72 -7.21
CA PRO A 261 -7.43 -11.86 -8.37
C PRO A 261 -6.06 -11.36 -8.87
N PRO A 262 -5.98 -10.86 -10.13
CA PRO A 262 -4.76 -10.21 -10.62
C PRO A 262 -4.25 -9.14 -9.64
N GLY A 263 -2.97 -9.20 -9.29
CA GLY A 263 -2.36 -8.32 -8.28
C GLY A 263 -2.66 -8.68 -6.82
N GLY A 264 -3.48 -9.70 -6.56
CA GLY A 264 -3.80 -10.17 -5.21
C GLY A 264 -2.73 -11.06 -4.56
N LEU A 265 -1.80 -11.61 -5.36
CA LEU A 265 -0.67 -12.38 -4.84
C LEU A 265 0.20 -11.46 -3.96
N PRO A 266 0.42 -11.79 -2.66
CA PRO A 266 1.24 -10.98 -1.79
C PRO A 266 2.66 -10.85 -2.35
N ARG A 267 3.09 -9.61 -2.63
CA ARG A 267 4.44 -9.33 -3.11
C ARG A 267 5.46 -9.59 -1.99
N PRO A 268 6.69 -10.04 -2.31
CA PRO A 268 7.72 -10.33 -1.30
C PRO A 268 8.09 -9.15 -0.41
N LEU A 269 8.11 -7.96 -1.01
CA LEU A 269 8.35 -6.70 -0.34
C LEU A 269 7.17 -5.73 -0.54
N THR A 270 6.91 -4.93 0.49
CA THR A 270 5.79 -3.99 0.58
C THR A 270 6.01 -2.76 -0.31
N TYR A 271 4.98 -1.93 -0.33
CA TYR A 271 4.99 -0.61 -0.93
C TYR A 271 6.12 0.29 -0.39
N ASP A 272 6.44 0.20 0.90
CA ASP A 272 7.51 0.98 1.52
C ASP A 272 8.89 0.62 0.92
N ALA A 273 9.15 -0.66 0.66
CA ALA A 273 10.38 -1.11 0.03
C ALA A 273 10.53 -0.57 -1.41
N ARG A 274 9.43 -0.52 -2.16
CA ARG A 274 9.41 0.06 -3.51
C ARG A 274 9.55 1.58 -3.50
N ALA A 275 8.90 2.26 -2.55
CA ALA A 275 9.03 3.69 -2.37
C ALA A 275 10.48 4.07 -2.04
N THR A 276 11.15 3.33 -1.15
CA THR A 276 12.57 3.59 -0.84
C THR A 276 13.49 3.40 -2.05
N LEU A 277 13.23 2.43 -2.93
CA LEU A 277 13.96 2.29 -4.20
C LEU A 277 13.79 3.52 -5.10
N ILE A 278 12.56 4.02 -5.27
CA ILE A 278 12.32 5.25 -6.03
C ILE A 278 13.11 6.41 -5.43
N HIS A 279 13.13 6.56 -4.11
CA HIS A 279 13.89 7.63 -3.47
C HIS A 279 15.39 7.54 -3.77
N VAL A 280 15.98 6.33 -3.85
CA VAL A 280 17.36 6.17 -4.32
C VAL A 280 17.51 6.64 -5.77
N ALA A 281 16.58 6.23 -6.64
CA ALA A 281 16.60 6.58 -8.05
C ALA A 281 16.50 8.10 -8.26
N LEU A 282 15.59 8.77 -7.56
CA LEU A 282 15.41 10.22 -7.61
C LEU A 282 16.63 10.97 -7.07
N GLN A 283 17.19 10.54 -5.94
CA GLN A 283 18.40 11.15 -5.38
C GLN A 283 19.60 11.04 -6.33
N ARG A 284 19.72 9.94 -7.06
CA ARG A 284 20.80 9.74 -8.05
C ARG A 284 20.54 10.42 -9.39
N GLY A 285 19.27 10.53 -9.78
CA GLY A 285 18.84 11.12 -11.03
C GLY A 285 18.79 12.65 -11.06
N GLY A 286 18.85 13.29 -9.88
CA GLY A 286 18.81 14.73 -9.72
C GLY A 286 17.41 15.34 -9.93
N ARG A 287 17.35 16.66 -10.09
CA ARG A 287 16.09 17.44 -10.04
C ARG A 287 15.05 17.06 -11.10
N ALA A 288 15.47 16.59 -12.27
CA ALA A 288 14.57 16.19 -13.36
C ALA A 288 14.18 14.69 -13.32
N ALA A 289 14.65 13.93 -12.32
CA ALA A 289 14.42 12.49 -12.22
C ALA A 289 12.94 12.15 -12.06
N TYR A 290 12.22 12.90 -11.22
CA TYR A 290 10.79 12.70 -11.01
C TYR A 290 10.02 12.94 -12.29
N HIS A 291 10.33 14.03 -13.01
CA HIS A 291 9.73 14.32 -14.31
C HIS A 291 9.87 13.15 -15.29
N ARG A 292 11.09 12.64 -15.45
CA ARG A 292 11.37 11.49 -16.35
C ARG A 292 10.61 10.24 -15.91
N LEU A 293 10.55 9.96 -14.61
CA LEU A 293 9.82 8.83 -14.05
C LEU A 293 8.33 8.86 -14.43
N VAL A 294 7.67 10.01 -14.27
CA VAL A 294 6.22 10.14 -14.50
C VAL A 294 5.85 10.30 -15.96
N THR A 295 6.72 10.89 -16.79
CA THR A 295 6.49 11.08 -18.23
C THR A 295 6.80 9.84 -19.06
N SER A 296 7.57 8.89 -18.53
CA SER A 296 7.88 7.61 -19.18
C SER A 296 6.73 6.59 -19.05
N ALA A 297 5.49 7.07 -19.07
CA ALA A 297 4.30 6.22 -18.99
C ALA A 297 4.26 5.21 -20.15
N GLY A 298 3.76 4.01 -19.88
CA GLY A 298 3.71 2.90 -20.85
C GLY A 298 4.94 2.00 -20.86
N LEU A 299 6.10 2.44 -20.33
CA LEU A 299 7.25 1.56 -20.13
C LEU A 299 7.11 0.70 -18.86
N SER A 300 7.90 -0.37 -18.75
CA SER A 300 8.00 -1.16 -17.53
C SER A 300 8.58 -0.33 -16.38
N ILE A 301 8.29 -0.71 -15.13
CA ILE A 301 8.80 0.03 -13.97
C ILE A 301 10.34 0.00 -13.94
N ALA A 302 10.96 -1.12 -14.33
CA ALA A 302 12.41 -1.22 -14.42
C ALA A 302 12.99 -0.21 -15.42
N ASP A 303 12.42 -0.12 -16.62
CA ASP A 303 12.88 0.82 -17.64
C ASP A 303 12.68 2.28 -17.22
N ARG A 304 11.54 2.58 -16.59
CA ARG A 304 11.29 3.92 -16.03
C ARG A 304 12.32 4.30 -14.97
N LEU A 305 12.69 3.36 -14.09
CA LEU A 305 13.73 3.57 -13.09
C LEU A 305 15.10 3.82 -13.75
N ALA A 306 15.44 3.10 -14.82
CA ALA A 306 16.66 3.34 -15.59
C ALA A 306 16.69 4.74 -16.21
N LEU A 307 15.54 5.25 -16.69
CA LEU A 307 15.43 6.60 -17.27
C LEU A 307 15.50 7.72 -16.22
N THR A 308 15.40 7.42 -14.93
CA THR A 308 15.52 8.45 -13.89
C THR A 308 16.92 9.04 -13.80
N GLY A 309 17.98 8.39 -14.32
CA GLY A 309 19.35 8.90 -14.25
C GLY A 309 20.34 8.11 -15.12
N PRO A 310 21.64 8.42 -15.07
CA PRO A 310 22.65 7.78 -15.93
C PRO A 310 23.08 6.38 -15.44
N VAL A 311 22.26 5.70 -14.64
CA VAL A 311 22.62 4.43 -13.98
C VAL A 311 21.65 3.33 -14.35
N THR A 312 22.17 2.10 -14.46
CA THR A 312 21.33 0.93 -14.73
C THR A 312 20.49 0.57 -13.50
N VAL A 313 19.37 -0.14 -13.73
CA VAL A 313 18.52 -0.66 -12.65
C VAL A 313 19.32 -1.53 -11.68
N ASP A 314 20.28 -2.31 -12.17
CA ASP A 314 21.15 -3.15 -11.32
C ASP A 314 22.03 -2.35 -10.38
N SER A 315 22.54 -1.22 -10.87
CA SER A 315 23.33 -0.31 -10.06
C SER A 315 22.45 0.35 -8.99
N LEU A 316 21.22 0.72 -9.34
CA LEU A 316 20.23 1.25 -8.40
C LEU A 316 19.86 0.22 -7.31
N LEU A 317 19.61 -1.04 -7.70
CA LEU A 317 19.28 -2.12 -6.76
C LEU A 317 20.44 -2.43 -5.82
N SER A 318 21.66 -2.46 -6.34
CA SER A 318 22.88 -2.67 -5.54
C SER A 318 23.04 -1.57 -4.49
N LEU A 319 22.83 -0.31 -4.89
CA LEU A 319 22.90 0.84 -4.01
C LEU A 319 21.77 0.86 -2.97
N TRP A 320 20.53 0.59 -3.40
CA TRP A 320 19.37 0.50 -2.51
C TRP A 320 19.59 -0.58 -1.45
N ARG A 321 20.04 -1.76 -1.86
CA ARG A 321 20.38 -2.86 -0.94
C ARG A 321 21.45 -2.44 0.05
N ALA A 322 22.54 -1.82 -0.41
CA ALA A 322 23.60 -1.35 0.48
C ALA A 322 23.07 -0.38 1.55
N ARG A 323 22.16 0.52 1.16
CA ARG A 323 21.52 1.47 2.09
C ARG A 323 20.59 0.77 3.09
N ILE A 324 19.82 -0.22 2.64
CA ILE A 324 18.98 -1.04 3.52
C ILE A 324 19.80 -1.79 4.55
N LEU A 325 20.93 -2.40 4.14
CA LEU A 325 21.82 -3.12 5.05
C LEU A 325 22.50 -2.18 6.05
N ALA A 326 22.85 -0.97 5.63
CA ALA A 326 23.40 0.06 6.52
C ALA A 326 22.37 0.55 7.56
N ALA A 327 21.08 0.49 7.24
CA ALA A 327 19.98 0.86 8.13
C ALA A 327 19.54 -0.26 9.08
N ARG A 328 20.36 -1.32 9.24
CA ARG A 328 20.12 -2.36 10.24
C ARG A 328 19.86 -1.69 11.61
N PRO A 329 18.71 -1.96 12.27
CA PRO A 329 18.46 -1.45 13.61
C PRO A 329 19.61 -1.86 14.52
N ALA A 330 20.18 -0.91 15.26
CA ALA A 330 21.11 -1.26 16.32
C ALA A 330 20.38 -2.22 17.26
N PRO A 331 20.98 -3.38 17.62
CA PRO A 331 20.38 -4.23 18.62
C PRO A 331 20.16 -3.36 19.86
N GLY A 332 18.91 -3.22 20.28
CA GLY A 332 18.60 -2.51 21.50
C GLY A 332 19.40 -3.19 22.60
N ALA A 333 20.42 -2.51 23.12
CA ALA A 333 21.09 -2.97 24.33
C ALA A 333 19.99 -3.00 25.38
N LEU A 334 19.52 -4.21 25.72
CA LEU A 334 18.63 -4.38 26.86
C LEU A 334 19.30 -3.64 28.00
N PRO A 335 18.63 -2.67 28.66
CA PRO A 335 19.21 -2.05 29.83
C PRO A 335 19.60 -3.20 30.76
N PRO A 336 20.81 -3.21 31.35
CA PRO A 336 21.28 -4.34 32.15
C PRO A 336 20.29 -4.71 33.27
N LEU A 337 19.49 -3.74 33.71
CA LEU A 337 18.36 -3.94 34.62
C LEU A 337 17.26 -4.89 34.09
N GLY A 338 16.99 -4.90 32.78
CA GLY A 338 16.00 -5.77 32.15
C GLY A 338 16.35 -7.26 32.23
N ILE A 339 17.65 -7.58 32.22
CA ILE A 339 18.13 -8.96 32.43
C ILE A 339 17.85 -9.39 33.88
N TRP A 340 18.11 -8.51 34.84
CA TRP A 340 17.82 -8.78 36.26
C TRP A 340 16.32 -8.91 36.54
N ILE A 341 15.47 -8.10 35.89
CA ILE A 341 14.02 -8.21 35.99
C ILE A 341 13.54 -9.56 35.44
N ALA A 342 14.04 -9.99 34.27
CA ALA A 342 13.68 -11.27 33.67
C ALA A 342 14.13 -12.46 34.55
N LEU A 343 15.35 -12.42 35.10
CA LEU A 343 15.84 -13.43 36.03
C LEU A 343 15.06 -13.44 37.35
N GLY A 344 14.69 -12.26 37.87
CA GLY A 344 13.88 -12.13 39.07
C GLY A 344 12.49 -12.77 38.90
N TRP A 345 11.83 -12.53 37.78
CA TRP A 345 10.57 -13.19 37.44
C TRP A 345 10.72 -14.69 37.24
N ALA A 346 11.76 -15.15 36.54
CA ALA A 346 12.02 -16.57 36.36
C ALA A 346 12.25 -17.29 37.71
N ALA A 347 13.00 -16.68 38.62
CA ALA A 347 13.22 -17.20 39.96
C ALA A 347 11.93 -17.22 40.80
N LEU A 348 11.10 -16.17 40.71
CA LEU A 348 9.80 -16.12 41.37
C LEU A 348 8.86 -17.23 40.86
N PHE A 349 8.75 -17.43 39.54
CA PHE A 349 7.92 -18.49 38.97
C PHE A 349 8.43 -19.89 39.32
N ALA A 350 9.76 -20.10 39.34
CA ALA A 350 10.35 -21.35 39.79
C ALA A 350 10.05 -21.62 41.27
N ALA A 351 10.16 -20.60 42.13
CA ALA A 351 9.84 -20.70 43.56
C ALA A 351 8.35 -20.99 43.79
N CYS A 352 7.45 -20.30 43.09
CA CYS A 352 6.01 -20.55 43.15
C CYS A 352 5.66 -21.96 42.64
N GLY A 353 6.31 -22.44 41.59
CA GLY A 353 6.15 -23.80 41.07
C GLY A 353 6.55 -24.86 42.11
N LEU A 354 7.72 -24.69 42.73
CA LEU A 354 8.21 -25.57 43.80
C LEU A 354 7.32 -25.53 45.04
N TRP A 355 6.83 -24.36 45.44
CA TRP A 355 5.90 -24.23 46.57
C TRP A 355 4.53 -24.86 46.28
N SER A 356 4.02 -24.75 45.05
CA SER A 356 2.72 -25.35 44.67
C SER A 356 2.74 -26.89 44.66
N SER A 357 3.91 -27.49 44.39
CA SER A 357 4.08 -28.95 44.41
C SER A 357 4.01 -29.53 45.84
N ARG A 358 4.30 -28.70 46.85
CA ARG A 358 4.33 -29.10 48.26
C ARG A 358 2.93 -29.21 48.88
N TRP A 359 1.90 -28.66 48.24
CA TRP A 359 0.50 -28.73 48.69
C TRP A 359 -0.34 -29.81 47.98
N ARG A 360 0.23 -30.56 47.03
CA ARG A 360 -0.45 -31.66 46.32
C ARG A 360 0.03 -33.07 46.71
N GLY A 361 0.85 -33.16 47.76
CA GLY A 361 1.47 -34.42 48.22
C GLY A 361 0.94 -34.93 49.57
N ASN A 362 -0.31 -34.64 49.94
CA ASN A 362 -0.98 -35.25 51.08
C ASN A 362 -2.35 -35.79 50.67
#